data_AF-A0A178XJB6-F1
#
_entry.id   AF-A0A178XJB6-F1
#
_cell.length_a   1.000
_cell.length_b   1.000
_cell.length_c   1.000
_cell.angle_alpha   90.00
_cell.angle_beta   90.00
_cell.angle_gamma   90.00
#
_symmetry.space_group_name_H-M   'P 1'
#
loop_
_entity.id
_entity.type
_entity.pdbx_description
1 polymer ?
#
loop_
_entity_poly.entity_id
_entity_poly.type
_entity_poly.pdbx_seq_one_letter_code
_entity_poly.pdbx_strand_id
1 'polypeptide(L)'
;MVLMLLAFGAAHSVNAVEKKFMDRKRGIEQANQLGRALEVHMPDWFEATGDSYFKHVNRTTIELSVAEARGSDAELSVRAAAKKSEAVTIADRLVAGTGWIPSPLRIAPAEAEQELGAESDEQFPQAAE
;
A
#
# COMPACT_ATOMS: atom_id res chain seq x y z
N MET A 1 2.52 -17.97 27.94
CA MET A 1 3.92 -17.74 27.51
C MET A 1 4.18 -18.22 26.09
N VAL A 2 3.90 -19.49 25.75
CA VAL A 2 4.21 -20.08 24.43
C VAL A 2 3.55 -19.34 23.25
N LEU A 3 2.29 -18.92 23.39
CA LEU A 3 1.56 -18.22 22.34
C LEU A 3 2.19 -16.85 21.96
N MET A 4 2.76 -16.14 22.94
CA MET A 4 3.42 -14.84 22.71
C MET A 4 4.72 -15.00 21.93
N LEU A 5 5.49 -16.05 22.23
CA LEU A 5 6.72 -16.36 21.48
C LEU A 5 6.41 -16.78 20.04
N LEU A 6 5.34 -17.57 19.86
CA LEU A 6 4.87 -17.95 18.53
C LEU A 6 4.40 -16.73 17.74
N ALA A 7 3.60 -15.85 18.33
CA ALA A 7 3.15 -14.61 17.70
C ALA A 7 4.33 -13.72 17.29
N PHE A 8 5.33 -13.57 18.17
CA PHE A 8 6.56 -12.82 17.88
C PHE A 8 7.35 -13.41 16.70
N GLY A 9 7.48 -14.75 16.64
CA GLY A 9 8.12 -15.43 15.53
C GLY A 9 7.35 -15.29 14.21
N ALA A 10 6.02 -15.46 14.27
CA ALA A 10 5.14 -15.32 13.11
C ALA A 10 5.20 -13.89 12.54
N ALA A 11 5.19 -12.86 13.40
CA ALA A 11 5.29 -11.46 12.97
C ALA A 11 6.54 -11.19 12.12
N HIS A 12 7.69 -11.79 12.44
CA HIS A 12 8.93 -11.63 11.66
C HIS A 12 8.92 -12.36 10.31
N SER A 13 8.01 -13.31 10.10
CA SER A 13 7.86 -14.02 8.83
C SER A 13 6.98 -13.29 7.81
N VAL A 14 6.19 -12.31 8.26
CA VAL A 14 5.28 -11.56 7.39
C VAL A 14 6.09 -10.59 6.53
N ASN A 15 5.95 -10.70 5.22
CA ASN A 15 6.66 -9.83 4.27
C ASN A 15 5.69 -9.20 3.27
N ALA A 16 5.29 -7.97 3.57
CA ALA A 16 4.36 -7.15 2.77
C ALA A 16 5.05 -6.29 1.70
N VAL A 17 6.36 -6.42 1.49
CA VAL A 17 7.10 -5.52 0.59
C VAL A 17 6.77 -5.84 -0.87
N GLU A 18 6.17 -4.86 -1.55
CA GLU A 18 5.97 -4.84 -2.99
C GLU A 18 7.26 -4.44 -3.71
N LYS A 19 7.64 -5.18 -4.76
CA LYS A 19 8.78 -4.84 -5.62
C LYS A 19 8.29 -4.77 -7.06
N LYS A 20 8.75 -3.76 -7.79
CA LYS A 20 8.36 -3.48 -9.20
C LYS A 20 8.43 -4.70 -10.14
N PHE A 21 9.38 -5.61 -9.91
CA PHE A 21 9.63 -6.77 -10.77
C PHE A 21 9.35 -8.12 -10.10
N MET A 22 8.76 -8.14 -8.89
CA MET A 22 8.36 -9.39 -8.25
C MET A 22 6.86 -9.42 -8.01
N ASP A 23 6.20 -10.35 -8.69
CA ASP A 23 4.78 -10.57 -8.55
C ASP A 23 4.50 -11.54 -7.39
N ARG A 24 4.35 -10.99 -6.17
CA ARG A 24 3.99 -11.76 -4.96
C ARG A 24 2.59 -11.44 -4.47
N LYS A 25 1.58 -11.47 -5.36
CA LYS A 25 0.18 -11.11 -5.03
C LYS A 25 -0.35 -11.83 -3.80
N ARG A 26 -0.14 -13.15 -3.71
CA ARG A 26 -0.64 -13.98 -2.58
C ARG A 26 -0.04 -13.56 -1.24
N GLY A 27 1.27 -13.28 -1.21
CA GLY A 27 1.95 -12.85 0.03
C GLY A 27 1.56 -11.44 0.47
N ILE A 28 1.31 -10.55 -0.49
CA ILE A 28 0.82 -9.19 -0.23
C ILE A 28 -0.63 -9.25 0.30
N GLU A 29 -1.49 -10.09 -0.29
CA GLU A 29 -2.87 -10.23 0.18
C GLU A 29 -2.94 -10.85 1.58
N GLN A 30 -2.09 -11.83 1.90
CA GLN A 30 -1.97 -12.34 3.26
C GLN A 30 -1.56 -11.25 4.27
N ALA A 31 -0.64 -10.36 3.87
CA ALA A 31 -0.26 -9.22 4.72
C ALA A 31 -1.40 -8.20 4.86
N ASN A 32 -2.16 -7.94 3.78
CA ASN A 32 -3.34 -7.07 3.85
C ASN A 32 -4.41 -7.67 4.77
N GLN A 33 -4.67 -8.97 4.69
CA GLN A 33 -5.60 -9.68 5.59
C GLN A 33 -5.18 -9.51 7.05
N LEU A 34 -3.89 -9.68 7.35
CA LEU A 34 -3.36 -9.48 8.70
C LEU A 34 -3.49 -8.01 9.14
N GLY A 35 -3.19 -7.06 8.25
CA GLY A 35 -3.34 -5.64 8.51
C GLY A 35 -4.79 -5.23 8.82
N ARG A 36 -5.76 -5.81 8.11
CA ARG A 36 -7.19 -5.62 8.39
C ARG A 36 -7.61 -6.25 9.73
N ALA A 37 -7.18 -7.48 10.00
CA ALA A 37 -7.52 -8.20 11.22
C ALA A 37 -6.94 -7.54 12.49
N LEU A 38 -5.79 -6.89 12.36
CA LEU A 38 -5.12 -6.15 13.43
C LEU A 38 -5.53 -4.66 13.49
N GLU A 39 -6.45 -4.22 12.62
CA GLU A 39 -6.90 -2.83 12.51
C GLU A 39 -5.74 -1.83 12.44
N VAL A 40 -4.72 -2.15 11.62
CA VAL A 40 -3.49 -1.37 11.55
C VAL A 40 -3.75 -0.01 10.92
N HIS A 41 -3.58 1.04 11.72
CA HIS A 41 -3.58 2.42 11.26
C HIS A 41 -2.17 2.84 10.82
N MET A 42 -1.88 2.70 9.53
CA MET A 42 -0.57 3.05 8.95
C MET A 42 -0.15 4.53 9.15
N PRO A 43 -1.06 5.53 9.18
CA PRO A 43 -0.70 6.92 9.46
C PRO A 43 -0.06 7.15 10.84
N ASP A 44 -0.26 6.24 11.81
CA ASP A 44 0.38 6.35 13.14
C ASP A 44 1.88 6.05 13.10
N TRP A 45 2.33 5.31 12.07
CA TRP A 45 3.70 4.80 11.96
C TRP A 45 4.49 5.43 10.81
N PHE A 46 3.81 6.12 9.89
CA PHE A 46 4.43 6.72 8.72
C PHE A 46 3.90 8.12 8.45
N GLU A 47 4.82 9.08 8.38
CA GLU A 47 4.54 10.44 7.94
C GLU A 47 5.26 10.70 6.61
N ALA A 48 4.48 11.12 5.61
CA ALA A 48 4.98 11.45 4.28
C ALA A 48 5.67 12.82 4.29
N THR A 49 6.95 12.82 4.66
CA THR A 49 7.78 14.04 4.68
C THR A 49 8.66 14.16 3.44
N GLY A 50 9.28 15.33 3.31
CA GLY A 50 10.22 15.66 2.25
C GLY A 50 11.35 14.64 2.11
N ASP A 51 11.98 14.24 3.22
CA ASP A 51 13.10 13.29 3.22
C ASP A 51 12.62 11.82 3.21
N SER A 52 11.51 11.51 3.88
CA SER A 52 10.95 10.15 3.95
C SER A 52 10.43 9.64 2.60
N TYR A 53 9.72 10.50 1.85
CA TYR A 53 9.03 10.07 0.62
C TYR A 53 9.34 10.96 -0.59
N PHE A 54 9.11 12.27 -0.49
CA PHE A 54 9.07 13.14 -1.68
C PHE A 54 10.41 13.28 -2.40
N LYS A 55 11.53 13.16 -1.68
CA LYS A 55 12.89 13.15 -2.26
C LYS A 55 13.13 11.95 -3.17
N HIS A 56 12.51 10.81 -2.86
CA HIS A 56 12.73 9.52 -3.51
C HIS A 56 11.80 9.26 -4.71
N VAL A 57 10.72 10.02 -4.84
CA VAL A 57 9.76 9.88 -5.95
C VAL A 57 10.02 10.88 -7.08
N ASN A 58 9.38 10.64 -8.24
CA ASN A 58 9.45 11.56 -9.38
C ASN A 58 8.51 12.76 -9.15
N ARG A 59 8.72 13.85 -9.90
CA ARG A 59 7.94 15.09 -9.72
C ARG A 59 6.43 14.90 -9.98
N THR A 60 6.06 14.11 -10.98
CA THR A 60 4.66 13.80 -11.29
C THR A 60 3.96 13.06 -10.14
N THR A 61 4.66 12.14 -9.49
CA THR A 61 4.17 11.42 -8.31
C THR A 61 4.02 12.37 -7.12
N ILE A 62 4.91 13.35 -6.94
CA ILE A 62 4.74 14.39 -5.91
C ILE A 62 3.44 15.19 -6.17
N GLU A 63 3.23 15.64 -7.41
CA GLU A 63 2.02 16.38 -7.80
C GLU A 63 0.74 15.57 -7.51
N LEU A 64 0.69 14.30 -7.95
CA LEU A 64 -0.43 13.40 -7.69
C LEU A 64 -0.66 13.14 -6.20
N SER A 65 0.42 12.94 -5.43
CA SER A 65 0.35 12.69 -3.99
C SER A 65 -0.25 13.88 -3.24
N VAL A 66 0.15 15.08 -3.62
CA VAL A 66 -0.36 16.33 -3.02
C VAL A 66 -1.82 16.58 -3.43
N ALA A 67 -2.18 16.26 -4.68
CA ALA A 67 -3.57 16.30 -5.15
C ALA A 67 -4.47 15.36 -4.34
N GLU A 68 -4.00 14.15 -4.04
CA GLU A 68 -4.74 13.19 -3.21
C GLU A 68 -4.85 13.64 -1.74
N ALA A 69 -3.84 14.33 -1.21
CA ALA A 69 -3.81 14.74 0.20
C ALA A 69 -4.64 16.00 0.50
N ARG A 70 -4.64 17.00 -0.40
CA ARG A 70 -5.25 18.32 -0.18
C ARG A 70 -6.13 18.82 -1.32
N GLY A 71 -6.23 18.08 -2.43
CA GLY A 71 -7.01 18.45 -3.62
C GLY A 71 -6.19 19.14 -4.72
N SER A 72 -6.83 19.38 -5.87
CA SER A 72 -6.18 19.85 -7.10
C SER A 72 -5.54 21.25 -7.02
N ASP A 73 -5.96 22.08 -6.05
CA ASP A 73 -5.35 23.41 -5.82
C ASP A 73 -3.90 23.29 -5.30
N ALA A 74 -3.66 22.29 -4.45
CA ALA A 74 -2.35 22.00 -3.90
C ALA A 74 -1.38 21.46 -4.97
N GLU A 75 -1.90 20.76 -5.99
CA GLU A 75 -1.14 20.29 -7.16
C GLU A 75 -0.55 21.45 -7.96
N LEU A 76 -1.32 22.52 -8.17
CA LEU A 76 -0.88 23.71 -8.91
C LEU A 76 0.28 24.42 -8.20
N SER A 77 0.27 24.44 -6.87
CA SER A 77 1.34 25.01 -6.06
C SER A 77 2.66 24.22 -6.21
N VAL A 78 2.59 22.90 -6.29
CA VAL A 78 3.76 22.03 -6.56
C VAL A 78 4.22 22.17 -8.00
N ARG A 79 3.29 22.25 -8.95
CA ARG A 79 3.59 22.42 -10.38
C ARG A 79 4.26 23.77 -10.68
N ALA A 80 3.92 24.81 -9.93
CA ALA A 80 4.54 26.13 -10.04
C ALA A 80 6.01 26.16 -9.59
N ALA A 81 6.48 25.18 -8.82
CA ALA A 81 7.88 25.10 -8.40
C ALA A 81 8.81 24.91 -9.59
N ALA A 82 9.88 25.71 -9.71
CA ALA A 82 10.81 25.54 -10.82
C ALA A 82 11.67 24.27 -10.63
N LYS A 83 12.03 23.96 -9.39
CA LYS A 83 12.97 22.88 -9.03
C LYS A 83 12.30 21.76 -8.24
N LYS A 84 12.80 20.53 -8.40
CA LYS A 84 12.34 19.37 -7.62
C LYS A 84 12.49 19.59 -6.11
N SER A 85 13.57 20.24 -5.66
CA SER A 85 13.79 20.54 -4.24
C SER A 85 12.74 21.48 -3.66
N GLU A 86 12.29 22.46 -4.44
CA GLU A 86 11.21 23.36 -4.04
C GLU A 86 9.87 22.62 -4.02
N ALA A 87 9.61 21.78 -5.03
CA ALA A 87 8.42 20.91 -5.07
C ALA A 87 8.33 19.99 -3.84
N VAL A 88 9.46 19.42 -3.41
CA VAL A 88 9.56 18.60 -2.19
C VAL A 88 9.22 19.41 -0.93
N THR A 89 9.73 20.64 -0.83
CA THR A 89 9.47 21.51 0.34
C THR A 89 8.01 21.95 0.41
N ILE A 90 7.40 22.24 -0.74
CA ILE A 90 5.99 22.62 -0.85
C ILE A 90 5.10 21.42 -0.52
N ALA A 91 5.41 20.24 -1.05
CA ALA A 91 4.69 19.00 -0.76
C ALA A 91 4.75 18.64 0.72
N ASP A 92 5.93 18.72 1.33
CA ASP A 92 6.14 18.48 2.77
C ASP A 92 5.20 19.35 3.62
N ARG A 93 5.12 20.65 3.34
CA ARG A 93 4.22 21.57 4.06
C ARG A 93 2.74 21.29 3.84
N LEU A 94 2.35 20.89 2.63
CA LEU A 94 0.95 20.66 2.28
C LEU A 94 0.44 19.34 2.85
N VAL A 95 1.30 18.32 2.85
CA VAL A 95 1.00 16.96 3.31
C VAL A 95 1.18 16.83 4.82
N ALA A 96 2.01 17.66 5.46
CA ALA A 96 2.14 17.70 6.91
C ALA A 96 0.78 17.79 7.62
N GLY A 97 0.57 16.87 8.57
CA GLY A 97 -0.67 16.80 9.36
C GLY A 97 -1.94 16.37 8.60
N THR A 98 -1.84 15.91 7.35
CA THR A 98 -2.99 15.31 6.63
C THR A 98 -3.23 13.86 7.02
N GLY A 99 -2.22 13.17 7.56
CA GLY A 99 -2.24 11.72 7.73
C GLY A 99 -2.24 10.96 6.39
N TRP A 100 -1.91 11.63 5.28
CA TRP A 100 -1.86 10.99 3.97
C TRP A 100 -0.75 9.96 3.90
N ILE A 101 -1.06 8.83 3.26
CA ILE A 101 -0.13 7.74 3.02
C ILE A 101 -0.10 7.36 1.52
N PRO A 102 1.09 7.02 0.99
CA PRO A 102 1.24 6.60 -0.40
C PRO A 102 0.57 5.25 -0.65
N SER A 103 0.14 5.03 -1.90
CA SER A 103 -0.60 3.83 -2.30
C SER A 103 0.02 2.49 -1.84
N PRO A 104 1.35 2.27 -1.89
CA PRO A 104 1.95 1.00 -1.46
C PRO A 104 1.88 0.75 0.06
N LEU A 105 1.61 1.80 0.86
CA LEU A 105 1.44 1.68 2.31
C LEU A 105 -0.03 1.56 2.73
N ARG A 106 -0.96 1.68 1.78
CA ARG A 106 -2.39 1.48 2.06
C ARG A 106 -2.67 -0.01 2.16
N ILE A 107 -3.32 -0.41 3.24
CA ILE A 107 -3.87 -1.75 3.36
C ILE A 107 -5.06 -1.82 2.41
N ALA A 108 -4.99 -2.71 1.42
CA ALA A 108 -6.09 -2.87 0.48
C ALA A 108 -7.36 -3.29 1.26
N PRO A 109 -8.53 -2.69 0.97
CA PRO A 109 -9.78 -3.20 1.49
C PRO A 109 -9.94 -4.66 1.05
N ALA A 110 -10.64 -5.48 1.84
CA ALA A 110 -10.97 -6.82 1.38
C ALA A 110 -11.73 -6.68 0.07
N GLU A 111 -11.15 -7.13 -1.04
CA GLU A 111 -11.95 -7.45 -2.23
C GLU A 111 -12.97 -8.47 -1.75
N ALA A 112 -14.24 -8.05 -1.67
CA ALA A 112 -15.34 -8.96 -1.40
C ALA A 112 -15.13 -10.17 -2.29
N GLU A 113 -15.06 -11.33 -1.66
CA GLU A 113 -14.79 -12.62 -2.27
C GLU A 113 -15.58 -12.69 -3.58
N GLN A 114 -14.89 -12.56 -4.72
CA GLN A 114 -15.47 -13.01 -5.98
C GLN A 114 -15.65 -14.50 -5.79
N GLU A 115 -16.90 -14.87 -5.55
CA GLU A 115 -17.35 -16.21 -5.25
C GLU A 115 -16.64 -17.19 -6.18
N LEU A 116 -15.80 -18.05 -5.58
CA LEU A 116 -15.48 -19.34 -6.17
C LEU A 116 -16.78 -20.16 -6.17
N GLY A 117 -17.64 -19.86 -7.12
CA GLY A 117 -18.85 -20.59 -7.45
C GLY A 117 -18.73 -21.11 -8.89
N ALA A 118 -17.78 -22.00 -9.12
CA ALA A 118 -17.74 -22.87 -10.29
C ALA A 118 -17.22 -24.25 -9.87
N GLU A 119 -17.95 -24.86 -8.94
CA GLU A 119 -18.01 -26.31 -8.81
C GLU A 119 -18.88 -26.89 -9.95
N SER A 120 -18.56 -28.12 -10.37
CA SER A 120 -19.14 -28.96 -11.46
C SER A 120 -18.42 -28.77 -12.83
N ASP A 121 -17.67 -29.72 -13.40
CA ASP A 121 -17.68 -31.18 -13.31
C ASP A 121 -16.28 -31.74 -13.65
N GLU A 122 -15.71 -32.52 -12.73
CA GLU A 122 -14.53 -33.35 -12.98
C GLU A 122 -15.00 -34.67 -13.62
N GLN A 123 -15.34 -34.64 -14.91
CA GLN A 123 -15.73 -35.84 -15.64
C GLN A 123 -14.49 -36.60 -16.11
N PHE A 124 -13.99 -37.49 -15.24
CA PHE A 124 -12.99 -38.50 -15.61
C PHE A 124 -13.55 -39.44 -16.69
N PRO A 125 -12.86 -39.66 -17.83
CA PRO A 125 -13.32 -40.63 -18.81
C PRO A 125 -13.09 -42.05 -18.28
N GLN A 126 -14.16 -42.79 -18.00
CA GLN A 126 -14.10 -44.25 -17.83
C GLN A 126 -13.76 -44.88 -19.17
N ALA A 127 -12.61 -45.57 -19.22
CA ALA A 127 -12.25 -46.44 -20.33
C ALA A 127 -13.25 -47.61 -20.41
N ALA A 128 -13.88 -47.79 -21.57
CA ALA A 128 -14.70 -48.94 -21.88
C ALA A 128 -13.83 -50.15 -22.25
N GLU A 129 -14.22 -51.32 -21.75
CA GLU A 129 -13.74 -52.66 -22.15
C GLU A 129 -13.98 -52.97 -23.63
#